data_AF-A0A947BJA2-F1
#
_entry.id   AF-A0A947BJA2-F1
#
_cell.length_a   1.000
_cell.length_b   1.000
_cell.length_c   1.000
_cell.angle_alpha   90.00
_cell.angle_beta   90.00
_cell.angle_gamma   90.00
#
_symmetry.space_group_name_H-M   'P 1'
#
loop_
_entity.id
_entity.type
_entity.pdbx_description
1 polymer ?
#
loop_
_entity_poly.entity_id
_entity_poly.type
_entity_poly.pdbx_seq_one_letter_code
_entity_poly.pdbx_strand_id
1 'polypeptide(L)'
;MSELFPDQLPQEPKREAVREDAPLADRLRPETLAEVIGQDHLTGPEGAIGRMVAAGRLSSMILWGPPGTGKTTIARLLADSVGMRFESVSAVFSGVADLKKAFAAADKAAEAGQR
;
A
#
# COMPACT_ATOMS: atom_id res chain seq x y z
N MET A 1 30.47 22.38 -19.35
CA MET A 1 29.38 22.73 -18.42
C MET A 1 28.09 22.22 -19.04
N SER A 2 27.16 21.74 -18.20
CA SER A 2 25.84 21.16 -18.52
C SER A 2 25.80 19.76 -19.15
N GLU A 3 26.04 18.74 -18.32
CA GLU A 3 25.15 17.56 -18.22
C GLU A 3 25.09 17.18 -16.74
N LEU A 4 24.26 17.91 -15.99
CA LEU A 4 24.32 17.96 -14.53
C LEU A 4 23.06 17.42 -13.84
N PHE A 5 22.19 16.70 -14.55
CA PHE A 5 21.07 15.96 -13.95
C PHE A 5 20.72 14.75 -14.83
N PRO A 6 20.93 13.49 -14.40
CA PRO A 6 20.38 12.34 -15.11
C PRO A 6 18.85 12.37 -15.02
N ASP A 7 18.20 12.14 -16.16
CA ASP A 7 16.75 12.00 -16.38
C ASP A 7 16.15 10.75 -15.69
N GLN A 8 16.44 10.56 -14.41
CA GLN A 8 15.69 9.61 -13.58
C GLN A 8 14.64 10.38 -12.80
N LEU A 9 13.58 10.78 -13.52
CA LEU A 9 12.30 11.01 -12.90
C LEU A 9 12.00 9.81 -11.97
N PRO A 10 11.55 10.04 -10.72
CA PRO A 10 11.11 8.97 -9.85
C PRO A 10 10.17 8.06 -10.63
N GLN A 11 10.58 6.80 -10.82
CA GLN A 11 9.71 5.81 -11.46
C GLN A 11 8.48 5.70 -10.57
N GLU A 12 7.31 6.14 -11.07
CA GLU A 12 6.04 5.82 -10.42
C GLU A 12 6.03 4.31 -10.16
N PRO A 13 5.63 3.86 -8.96
CA PRO A 13 5.61 2.43 -8.65
C PRO A 13 4.74 1.74 -9.69
N LYS A 14 5.41 1.05 -10.63
CA LYS A 14 4.76 0.38 -11.75
C LYS A 14 3.97 -0.77 -11.15
N ARG A 15 2.65 -0.62 -11.06
CA ARG A 15 1.74 -1.70 -10.63
C ARG A 15 2.12 -2.95 -11.43
N GLU A 16 2.54 -4.01 -10.74
CA GLU A 16 2.88 -5.26 -11.38
C GLU A 16 1.60 -5.79 -12.05
N ALA A 17 1.59 -5.82 -13.38
CA ALA A 17 0.42 -6.22 -14.14
C ALA A 17 0.02 -7.63 -13.72
N VAL A 18 -1.24 -7.81 -13.33
CA VAL A 18 -1.73 -9.11 -12.87
C VAL A 18 -1.60 -10.10 -14.02
N ARG A 19 -0.77 -11.12 -13.82
CA ARG A 19 -0.54 -12.15 -14.84
C ARG A 19 -1.82 -12.95 -15.08
N GLU A 20 -2.05 -13.39 -16.31
CA GLU A 20 -3.25 -14.19 -16.66
C GLU A 20 -3.34 -15.50 -15.85
N ASP A 21 -2.19 -16.08 -15.50
CA ASP A 21 -2.03 -17.30 -14.71
C ASP A 21 -2.04 -17.07 -13.19
N ALA A 22 -2.24 -15.83 -12.73
CA ALA A 22 -2.31 -15.53 -11.31
C ALA A 22 -3.56 -16.17 -10.65
N PRO A 23 -3.50 -16.51 -9.35
CA PRO A 23 -4.65 -17.00 -8.60
C PRO A 23 -5.87 -16.08 -8.77
N LEU A 24 -7.08 -16.67 -8.85
CA LEU A 24 -8.32 -15.89 -9.01
C LEU A 24 -8.48 -14.83 -7.92
N ALA A 25 -8.11 -15.16 -6.69
CA ALA A 25 -8.17 -14.24 -5.56
C ALA A 25 -7.35 -12.96 -5.80
N ASP A 26 -6.19 -13.04 -6.46
CA ASP A 26 -5.36 -11.88 -6.75
C ASP A 26 -5.92 -11.06 -7.92
N ARG A 27 -6.48 -11.74 -8.93
CA ARG A 27 -7.17 -11.10 -10.07
C ARG A 27 -8.44 -10.36 -9.69
N LEU A 28 -9.14 -10.82 -8.65
CA LEU A 28 -10.39 -10.21 -8.16
C LEU A 28 -10.18 -9.19 -7.03
N ARG A 29 -8.93 -8.87 -6.66
CA ARG A 29 -8.68 -7.87 -5.61
C ARG A 29 -9.19 -6.50 -6.09
N PRO A 30 -10.01 -5.81 -5.28
CA PRO A 30 -10.38 -4.42 -5.51
C PRO A 30 -9.16 -3.53 -5.79
N GLU A 31 -9.32 -2.57 -6.69
CA GLU A 31 -8.31 -1.59 -7.07
C GLU A 31 -8.49 -0.24 -6.36
N THR A 32 -9.69 0.02 -5.87
CA THR A 32 -10.02 1.24 -5.12
C THR A 32 -10.72 0.90 -3.80
N LEU A 33 -10.65 1.81 -2.82
CA LEU A 33 -11.32 1.61 -1.53
C LEU A 33 -12.86 1.52 -1.68
N ALA A 34 -13.43 2.16 -2.71
CA ALA A 34 -14.86 2.16 -3.01
C ALA A 34 -15.39 0.81 -3.53
N GLU A 35 -14.50 -0.04 -4.07
CA GLU A 35 -14.84 -1.40 -4.53
C GLU A 35 -14.84 -2.43 -3.40
N VAL A 36 -14.48 -2.04 -2.17
CA VAL A 36 -14.49 -2.95 -1.01
C VAL A 36 -15.93 -3.20 -0.57
N ILE A 37 -16.38 -4.45 -0.70
CA ILE A 37 -17.76 -4.85 -0.39
C ILE A 37 -17.91 -5.19 1.10
N GLY A 38 -19.01 -4.73 1.70
CA GLY A 38 -19.45 -5.16 3.04
C GLY A 38 -18.70 -4.52 4.21
N GLN A 39 -17.86 -3.52 3.95
CA GLN A 39 -17.10 -2.78 4.97
C GLN A 39 -17.44 -1.28 5.00
N ASP A 40 -18.60 -0.88 4.48
CA ASP A 40 -19.00 0.53 4.32
C ASP A 40 -18.96 1.33 5.63
N HIS A 41 -19.24 0.67 6.76
CA HIS A 41 -19.14 1.27 8.10
C HIS A 41 -17.72 1.70 8.47
N LEU A 42 -16.68 1.17 7.81
CA LEU A 42 -15.28 1.56 7.96
C LEU A 42 -14.78 2.39 6.78
N THR A 43 -15.06 1.95 5.55
CA THR A 43 -14.48 2.48 4.31
C THR A 43 -15.33 3.56 3.64
N GLY A 44 -16.62 3.65 3.96
CA GLY A 44 -17.51 4.68 3.43
C GLY A 44 -17.17 6.09 3.94
N PRO A 45 -17.83 7.13 3.41
CA PRO A 45 -17.51 8.54 3.71
C PRO A 45 -17.55 8.87 5.21
N GLU A 46 -18.49 8.27 5.94
CA GLU A 46 -18.66 8.43 7.39
C GLU A 46 -17.89 7.38 8.21
N GLY A 47 -17.20 6.47 7.55
CA GLY A 47 -16.36 5.47 8.19
C GLY A 47 -15.05 6.06 8.67
N ALA A 48 -14.46 5.46 9.72
CA ALA A 48 -13.19 5.94 10.27
C ALA A 48 -12.06 5.93 9.22
N ILE A 49 -12.00 4.89 8.38
CA ILE A 49 -11.00 4.76 7.32
C ILE A 49 -11.30 5.74 6.19
N GLY A 50 -12.56 5.85 5.76
CA GLY A 50 -12.96 6.79 4.72
C GLY A 50 -12.61 8.25 5.06
N ARG A 51 -12.85 8.67 6.31
CA ARG A 51 -12.45 10.01 6.79
C ARG A 51 -10.93 10.22 6.81
N MET A 52 -10.15 9.22 7.20
CA MET A 52 -8.67 9.32 7.17
C MET A 52 -8.15 9.50 5.74
N VAL A 53 -8.69 8.73 4.79
CA VAL A 53 -8.33 8.84 3.38
C VAL A 53 -8.74 10.21 2.82
N ALA A 54 -9.95 10.68 3.11
CA ALA A 54 -10.42 12.00 2.70
C ALA A 54 -9.54 13.14 3.26
N ALA A 55 -8.97 12.96 4.45
CA ALA A 55 -8.03 13.90 5.05
C ALA A 55 -6.60 13.80 4.49
N GLY A 56 -6.30 12.81 3.63
CA GLY A 56 -4.96 12.57 3.09
C GLY A 56 -3.93 12.18 4.15
N ARG A 57 -4.38 11.64 5.29
CA ARG A 57 -3.51 11.30 6.43
C ARG A 57 -3.89 9.94 7.00
N LEU A 58 -2.97 8.98 6.88
CA LEU A 58 -3.09 7.67 7.51
C LEU A 58 -2.40 7.68 8.87
N SER A 59 -3.10 7.16 9.88
CA SER A 59 -2.52 6.83 11.18
C SER A 59 -2.12 5.36 11.23
N SER A 60 -1.13 5.02 12.06
CA SER A 60 -0.78 3.63 12.33
C SER A 60 -2.00 2.88 12.88
N MET A 61 -2.28 1.69 12.35
CA MET A 61 -3.48 0.93 12.69
C MET A 61 -3.25 -0.58 12.60
N ILE A 62 -4.14 -1.34 13.24
CA ILE A 62 -4.20 -2.80 13.16
C ILE A 62 -5.54 -3.18 12.53
N LEU A 63 -5.50 -3.91 11.41
CA LEU A 63 -6.69 -4.49 10.80
C LEU A 63 -6.90 -5.89 11.38
N TRP A 64 -8.01 -6.11 12.09
CA TRP A 64 -8.31 -7.37 12.77
C TRP A 64 -9.58 -8.01 12.22
N GLY A 65 -9.54 -9.33 12.03
CA GLY A 65 -10.69 -10.11 11.57
C GLY A 65 -10.32 -11.48 10.97
N PRO A 66 -11.32 -12.35 10.70
CA PRO A 66 -11.14 -13.69 10.14
C PRO A 66 -10.30 -13.73 8.85
N PRO A 67 -9.70 -14.87 8.46
CA PRO A 67 -9.03 -14.99 7.17
C PRO A 67 -9.99 -14.67 6.02
N GLY A 68 -9.49 -14.02 4.96
CA GLY A 68 -10.30 -13.67 3.78
C GLY A 68 -11.12 -12.38 3.87
N THR A 69 -11.15 -11.67 5.01
CA THR A 69 -11.90 -10.40 5.14
C THR A 69 -11.28 -9.18 4.45
N GLY A 70 -10.26 -9.37 3.60
CA GLY A 70 -9.66 -8.28 2.83
C GLY A 70 -8.64 -7.40 3.57
N LYS A 71 -8.17 -7.76 4.77
CA LYS A 71 -7.18 -6.98 5.55
C LYS A 71 -5.98 -6.51 4.72
N THR A 72 -5.30 -7.44 4.06
CA THR A 72 -4.12 -7.14 3.24
C THR A 72 -4.47 -6.27 2.04
N THR A 73 -5.64 -6.53 1.43
CA THR A 73 -6.15 -5.71 0.31
C THR A 73 -6.41 -4.28 0.77
N ILE A 74 -7.10 -4.08 1.90
CA ILE A 74 -7.40 -2.76 2.45
C ILE A 74 -6.11 -2.00 2.78
N ALA A 75 -5.10 -2.65 3.39
CA ALA A 75 -3.82 -2.01 3.68
C ALA A 75 -3.12 -1.47 2.41
N ARG A 76 -3.13 -2.25 1.32
CA ARG A 76 -2.60 -1.81 0.02
C ARG A 76 -3.39 -0.63 -0.55
N LEU A 77 -4.72 -0.75 -0.55
CA LEU A 77 -5.61 0.31 -1.07
C LEU A 77 -5.47 1.62 -0.31
N LEU A 78 -5.21 1.56 1.00
CA LEU A 78 -4.99 2.75 1.80
C LEU A 78 -3.74 3.50 1.38
N ALA A 79 -2.62 2.79 1.22
CA ALA A 79 -1.38 3.39 0.74
C ALA A 79 -1.57 4.04 -0.64
N ASP A 80 -2.19 3.32 -1.58
CA ASP A 80 -2.52 3.85 -2.92
C ASP A 80 -3.40 5.11 -2.83
N SER A 81 -4.42 5.11 -1.96
CA SER A 81 -5.39 6.20 -1.84
C SER A 81 -4.79 7.51 -1.31
N VAL A 82 -3.67 7.45 -0.60
CA VAL A 82 -2.96 8.64 -0.08
C VAL A 82 -1.60 8.87 -0.74
N GLY A 83 -1.29 8.12 -1.80
CA GLY A 83 -0.03 8.25 -2.55
C GLY A 83 1.21 7.86 -1.74
N MET A 84 1.09 6.86 -0.87
CA MET A 84 2.20 6.31 -0.09
C MET A 84 2.72 5.01 -0.71
N ARG A 85 4.01 4.75 -0.53
CA ARG A 85 4.62 3.46 -0.86
C ARG A 85 4.08 2.36 0.04
N PHE A 86 3.85 1.19 -0.56
CA PHE A 86 3.42 0.00 0.16
C PHE A 86 4.51 -1.08 0.13
N GLU A 87 4.89 -1.57 1.30
CA GLU A 87 5.80 -2.71 1.44
C GLU A 87 5.20 -3.74 2.41
N SER A 88 5.03 -4.98 1.94
CA SER A 88 4.44 -6.05 2.74
C SER A 88 5.51 -6.88 3.44
N VAL A 89 5.36 -7.07 4.74
CA VAL A 89 6.20 -7.96 5.56
C VAL A 89 5.33 -9.03 6.21
N SER A 90 5.81 -10.29 6.27
CA SER A 90 5.08 -11.40 6.87
C SER A 90 5.76 -11.88 8.13
N ALA A 91 5.07 -11.87 9.27
CA ALA A 91 5.61 -12.39 10.52
C ALA A 91 5.91 -13.91 10.49
N VAL A 92 5.40 -14.64 9.50
CA VAL A 92 5.64 -16.08 9.32
C VAL A 92 6.92 -16.36 8.52
N PHE A 93 7.19 -15.52 7.50
CA PHE A 93 8.27 -15.76 6.54
C PHE A 93 9.44 -14.77 6.67
N SER A 94 9.24 -13.65 7.38
CA SER A 94 10.22 -12.57 7.50
C SER A 94 10.94 -12.64 8.85
N GLY A 95 12.27 -12.56 8.78
CA GLY A 95 13.12 -12.45 9.97
C GLY A 95 13.51 -11.01 10.29
N VAL A 96 14.36 -10.85 11.31
CA VAL A 96 14.93 -9.54 11.70
C VAL A 96 15.71 -8.89 10.56
N ALA A 97 16.39 -9.69 9.73
CA ALA A 97 17.15 -9.18 8.59
C ALA A 97 16.24 -8.53 7.53
N ASP A 98 15.07 -9.11 7.26
CA ASP A 98 14.14 -8.59 6.27
C ASP A 98 13.47 -7.30 6.76
N LEU A 99 13.12 -7.25 8.05
CA LEU A 99 12.63 -6.02 8.69
C LEU A 99 13.64 -4.88 8.59
N LYS A 100 14.92 -5.15 8.87
CA LYS A 100 15.99 -4.13 8.74
C LYS A 100 16.12 -3.61 7.32
N LYS A 101 15.97 -4.49 6.30
CA LYS A 101 16.00 -4.08 4.90
C LYS A 101 14.81 -3.19 4.55
N ALA A 102 13.60 -3.53 5.01
CA ALA A 102 12.40 -2.73 4.78
C ALA A 102 12.54 -1.32 5.39
N PHE A 103 13.05 -1.21 6.62
CA PHE A 103 13.30 0.10 7.24
C PHE A 103 14.35 0.92 6.48
N ALA A 104 15.47 0.31 6.09
CA ALA A 104 16.48 1.01 5.31
C ALA A 104 15.97 1.48 3.92
N ALA A 105 15.09 0.68 3.30
CA ALA A 105 14.43 1.07 2.05
C ALA A 105 13.45 2.24 2.25
N ALA A 106 12.72 2.26 3.36
CA ALA A 106 11.84 3.36 3.74
C ALA A 106 12.61 4.65 4.03
N ASP A 107 13.70 4.59 4.78
CA ASP A 107 14.55 5.76 5.08
C ASP A 107 15.11 6.38 3.79
N LYS A 108 15.63 5.56 2.88
CA LYS A 108 16.13 6.01 1.58
C LYS A 108 15.02 6.65 0.72
N ALA A 109 13.81 6.11 0.77
CA ALA A 109 12.68 6.70 0.05
C ALA A 109 12.29 8.07 0.62
N ALA A 110 12.31 8.21 1.95
CA ALA A 110 12.04 9.47 2.64
C ALA A 110 13.09 10.54 2.30
N GLU A 111 14.38 10.17 2.25
CA GLU A 111 15.46 11.08 1.79
C GLU A 111 15.26 11.55 0.35
N ALA A 112 14.70 10.70 -0.52
CA ALA A 112 14.34 11.04 -1.89
C ALA A 112 13.02 11.82 -2.02
N GLY A 113 12.39 12.21 -0.90
CA GLY A 113 11.12 12.95 -0.89
C GLY A 113 9.90 12.10 -1.25
N GLN A 114 10.04 10.77 -1.30
CA GLN A 114 8.94 9.84 -1.53
C GLN A 114 8.29 9.47 -0.19
N ARG A 115 6.97 9.35 -0.17
CA ARG A 115 6.19 8.93 1.01
C ARG A 115 5.67 7.50 0.83
#